data_AF-A0A2I2FA66-F1
#
_entry.id   AF-A0A2I2FA66-F1
#
_cell.length_a   1.000
_cell.length_b   1.000
_cell.length_c   1.000
_cell.angle_alpha   90.00
_cell.angle_beta   90.00
_cell.angle_gamma   90.00
#
_symmetry.space_group_name_H-M   'P 1'
#
loop_
_entity.id
_entity.type
_entity.pdbx_description
1 polymer ?
#
loop_
_entity_poly.entity_id
_entity_poly.type
_entity_poly.pdbx_seq_one_letter_code
_entity_poly.pdbx_strand_id
1 'polypeptide(L)'
;MASLSPTPSDHCGTSFIPMSIDSDITGKGVVANYIGTAGFAVLLIIVYFLVVYDPLQDPFRKPHQDASQSSFRPNPVDVVFLRLVRDTCTRIFRWRRRSVSARMERIFIKCAMAMGDLQILTGLSILVSGYIQLSNGLSSYHWMVIIDLAWFSCLTHLACLTLLRNFLYNHPLQRTVRLFFMGVLAILLVVGLSFTSRYTWVSFDYYTSLTEFMAGPPFSSYPDPVAITYHATCQIPNTTKDPDWQYLSTVFSIVLIAMGLLSRVIKLYRFISVGVCARLRSWVSTRIRRYLRWVFSRCCFNKSPRSLSRTLIYRPLLAVFVVAELGLDWWSSFLLEVRRSRVHFLIIL
;
A
#
# COMPACT_ATOMS: atom_id res chain seq x y z
N MET A 1 -45.73 6.78 30.02
CA MET A 1 -45.44 5.92 28.85
C MET A 1 -44.12 6.39 28.25
N ALA A 2 -43.02 5.79 28.71
CA ALA A 2 -41.71 5.99 28.10
C ALA A 2 -41.49 4.85 27.11
N SER A 3 -41.38 5.16 25.82
CA SER A 3 -41.02 4.19 24.79
C SER A 3 -39.55 3.81 24.99
N LEU A 4 -39.32 2.54 25.34
CA LEU A 4 -37.98 1.96 25.40
C LEU A 4 -37.34 2.04 24.01
N SER A 5 -36.16 2.65 23.96
CA SER A 5 -35.24 2.51 22.84
C SER A 5 -34.93 1.03 22.60
N PRO A 6 -35.02 0.52 21.36
CA PRO A 6 -34.67 -0.87 21.08
C PRO A 6 -33.18 -1.08 21.30
N THR A 7 -32.84 -2.13 22.04
CA THR A 7 -31.48 -2.61 22.26
C THR A 7 -30.88 -3.16 20.95
N PRO A 8 -29.56 -3.05 20.72
CA PRO A 8 -28.92 -3.38 19.42
C PRO A 8 -28.90 -4.88 19.04
N SER A 9 -29.58 -5.74 19.80
CA SER A 9 -29.48 -7.21 19.72
C SER A 9 -30.53 -7.90 18.84
N ASP A 10 -31.60 -7.20 18.43
CA ASP A 10 -32.76 -7.84 17.78
C ASP A 10 -32.63 -7.99 16.24
N HIS A 11 -31.55 -7.50 15.64
CA HIS A 11 -31.37 -7.51 14.18
C HIS A 11 -30.67 -8.76 13.62
N CYS A 12 -30.20 -9.68 14.46
CA CYS A 12 -29.50 -10.91 14.00
C CYS A 12 -30.43 -12.12 13.81
N GLY A 13 -31.74 -11.88 13.73
CA GLY A 13 -32.71 -12.87 13.24
C GLY A 13 -32.62 -13.06 11.72
N THR A 14 -33.34 -14.05 11.20
CA THR A 14 -33.44 -14.50 9.78
C THR A 14 -34.00 -13.47 8.79
N SER A 15 -33.74 -12.18 9.01
CA SER A 15 -34.13 -11.10 8.10
C SER A 15 -33.06 -10.91 7.04
N PHE A 16 -33.30 -11.48 5.87
CA PHE A 16 -32.51 -11.21 4.68
C PHE A 16 -32.70 -9.74 4.26
N ILE A 17 -31.60 -8.98 4.15
CA ILE A 17 -31.67 -7.61 3.66
C ILE A 17 -31.75 -7.65 2.13
N PRO A 18 -32.83 -7.13 1.50
CA PRO A 18 -32.89 -7.02 0.05
C PRO A 18 -31.74 -6.11 -0.42
N MET A 19 -30.81 -6.66 -1.19
CA MET A 19 -29.65 -5.92 -1.69
C MET A 19 -30.08 -4.98 -2.81
N SER A 20 -29.94 -3.68 -2.60
CA SER A 20 -30.05 -2.70 -3.69
C SER A 20 -28.74 -2.68 -4.47
N ILE A 21 -28.80 -3.08 -5.74
CA ILE A 21 -27.64 -3.15 -6.65
C ILE A 21 -27.06 -1.74 -6.89
N ASP A 22 -27.89 -0.70 -6.83
CA ASP A 22 -27.51 0.71 -7.01
C ASP A 22 -27.84 1.51 -5.74
N SER A 23 -27.09 1.30 -4.66
CA SER A 23 -27.11 2.17 -3.49
C SER A 23 -26.14 3.35 -3.66
N ASP A 24 -26.33 4.44 -2.91
CA ASP A 24 -25.44 5.61 -2.95
C ASP A 24 -23.96 5.27 -2.63
N ILE A 25 -23.72 4.11 -2.02
CA ILE A 25 -22.40 3.64 -1.58
C ILE A 25 -21.75 2.78 -2.67
N THR A 26 -22.50 1.87 -3.29
CA THR A 26 -21.99 0.94 -4.32
C THR A 26 -22.30 1.38 -5.74
N GLY A 27 -22.90 2.56 -5.89
CA GLY A 27 -23.23 3.13 -7.18
C GLY A 27 -22.02 3.16 -8.11
N LYS A 28 -22.24 2.76 -9.36
CA LYS A 28 -21.18 2.61 -10.38
C LYS A 28 -20.28 3.84 -10.49
N GLY A 29 -20.84 5.04 -10.33
CA GLY A 29 -20.10 6.30 -10.35
C GLY A 29 -19.10 6.45 -9.19
N VAL A 30 -19.46 6.00 -7.98
CA VAL A 30 -18.58 6.04 -6.81
C VAL A 30 -17.38 5.13 -7.04
N VAL A 31 -17.64 3.87 -7.39
CA VAL A 31 -16.58 2.88 -7.66
C VAL A 31 -15.70 3.33 -8.82
N ALA A 32 -16.29 3.82 -9.93
CA ALA A 32 -15.55 4.34 -11.07
C ALA A 32 -14.67 5.54 -10.70
N ASN A 33 -15.12 6.42 -9.80
CA ASN A 33 -14.32 7.55 -9.33
C ASN A 33 -13.07 7.08 -8.55
N TYR A 34 -13.20 6.14 -7.61
CA TYR A 34 -12.05 5.61 -6.87
C TYR A 34 -11.08 4.85 -7.79
N ILE A 35 -11.57 3.99 -8.68
CA ILE A 35 -10.73 3.26 -9.64
C ILE A 35 -10.04 4.24 -10.60
N GLY A 36 -10.78 5.21 -11.14
CA GLY A 36 -10.26 6.19 -12.09
C GLY A 36 -9.19 7.08 -11.46
N THR A 37 -9.42 7.57 -10.25
CA THR A 37 -8.45 8.38 -9.52
C THR A 37 -7.21 7.59 -9.09
N ALA A 38 -7.36 6.35 -8.64
CA ALA A 38 -6.23 5.46 -8.34
C ALA A 38 -5.41 5.15 -9.61
N GLY A 39 -6.09 4.80 -10.71
CA GLY A 39 -5.45 4.54 -12.00
C GLY A 39 -4.69 5.75 -12.54
N PHE A 40 -5.30 6.94 -12.44
CA PHE A 40 -4.65 8.18 -12.83
C PHE A 40 -3.45 8.53 -11.92
N ALA A 41 -3.55 8.32 -10.61
CA ALA A 41 -2.43 8.51 -9.70
C ALA A 41 -1.26 7.59 -10.07
N VAL A 42 -1.53 6.31 -10.33
CA VAL A 42 -0.51 5.35 -10.78
C VAL A 42 0.13 5.81 -12.10
N LEU A 43 -0.68 6.25 -13.06
CA LEU A 43 -0.18 6.77 -14.33
C LEU A 43 0.70 8.02 -14.13
N LEU A 44 0.26 8.98 -13.32
CA LEU A 44 1.05 10.17 -12.97
C LEU A 44 2.38 9.77 -12.33
N ILE A 45 2.38 8.80 -11.41
CA ILE A 45 3.58 8.32 -10.73
C ILE A 45 4.55 7.69 -11.72
N ILE A 46 4.05 6.86 -12.64
CA ILE A 46 4.89 6.21 -13.66
C ILE A 46 5.50 7.26 -14.58
N VAL A 47 4.68 8.19 -15.09
CA VAL A 47 5.14 9.25 -15.99
C VAL A 47 6.15 10.14 -15.28
N TYR A 48 5.87 10.56 -14.05
CA TYR A 48 6.80 11.35 -13.25
C TYR A 48 8.11 10.60 -13.02
N PHE A 49 8.06 9.31 -12.67
CA PHE A 49 9.25 8.50 -12.45
C PHE A 49 10.12 8.36 -13.72
N LEU A 50 9.49 8.07 -14.85
CA LEU A 50 10.22 7.87 -16.10
C LEU A 50 10.79 9.18 -16.66
N VAL A 51 10.03 10.27 -16.55
CA VAL A 51 10.30 11.51 -17.30
C VAL A 51 10.96 12.57 -16.42
N VAL A 52 10.49 12.76 -15.19
CA VAL A 52 10.85 13.90 -14.32
C VAL A 52 11.85 13.52 -13.23
N TYR A 53 11.72 12.32 -12.66
CA TYR A 53 12.52 11.93 -11.50
C TYR A 53 14.00 11.79 -11.85
N ASP A 54 14.84 12.52 -11.12
CA ASP A 54 16.29 12.45 -11.19
C ASP A 54 16.82 11.75 -9.92
N PRO A 55 17.30 10.50 -10.02
CA PRO A 55 17.76 9.72 -8.88
C PRO A 55 19.05 10.30 -8.25
N LEU A 56 19.71 11.25 -8.91
CA LEU A 56 20.93 11.90 -8.43
C LEU A 56 20.68 13.14 -7.58
N GLN A 57 19.46 13.69 -7.59
CA GLN A 57 19.12 14.89 -6.83
C GLN A 57 18.68 14.54 -5.40
N ASP A 58 19.13 15.35 -4.43
CA ASP A 58 18.75 15.20 -3.01
C ASP A 58 17.23 15.46 -2.83
N PRO A 59 16.46 14.49 -2.30
CA PRO A 59 15.03 14.65 -2.04
C PRO A 59 14.69 15.69 -0.96
N PHE A 60 15.68 16.24 -0.25
CA PHE A 60 15.53 17.28 0.76
C PHE A 60 16.13 18.64 0.34
N ARG A 61 16.35 18.85 -0.97
CA ARG A 61 16.91 20.10 -1.48
C ARG A 61 15.95 21.26 -1.24
N LYS A 62 16.45 22.33 -0.61
CA LYS A 62 15.72 23.61 -0.56
C LYS A 62 15.82 24.32 -1.91
N PRO A 63 14.79 25.06 -2.35
CA PRO A 63 14.92 25.92 -3.51
C PRO A 63 16.12 26.86 -3.32
N HIS A 64 17.00 26.94 -4.34
CA HIS A 64 18.25 27.73 -4.38
C HIS A 64 19.50 27.16 -3.68
N GLN A 65 19.51 25.91 -3.19
CA GLN A 65 20.76 25.28 -2.72
C GLN A 65 21.53 24.61 -3.88
N ASP A 66 22.84 24.85 -3.97
CA ASP A 66 23.72 24.21 -4.96
C ASP A 66 23.89 22.71 -4.68
N ALA A 67 23.91 21.91 -5.75
CA ALA A 67 23.99 20.45 -5.71
C ALA A 67 25.33 19.90 -5.17
N SER A 68 26.30 20.77 -4.90
CA SER A 68 27.67 20.41 -4.49
C SER A 68 27.82 20.07 -3.01
N GLN A 69 26.83 20.38 -2.16
CA GLN A 69 26.95 20.23 -0.69
C GLN A 69 26.20 19.02 -0.08
N SER A 70 25.43 18.26 -0.83
CA SER A 70 24.68 17.13 -0.27
C SER A 70 25.52 15.85 -0.25
N SER A 71 25.83 15.33 0.95
CA SER A 71 26.30 13.94 1.18
C SER A 71 25.17 12.92 0.92
N PHE A 72 24.44 13.10 -0.18
CA PHE A 72 23.34 12.26 -0.59
C PHE A 72 23.89 11.13 -1.47
N ARG A 73 23.72 9.89 -1.01
CA ARG A 73 24.08 8.71 -1.80
C ARG A 73 22.85 8.29 -2.63
N PRO A 74 22.88 8.44 -3.96
CA PRO A 74 21.75 8.08 -4.80
C PRO A 74 21.51 6.56 -4.73
N ASN A 75 20.25 6.16 -4.84
CA ASN A 75 19.90 4.75 -4.80
C ASN A 75 20.36 4.06 -6.11
N PRO A 76 21.28 3.08 -6.05
CA PRO A 76 21.84 2.46 -7.25
C PRO A 76 20.81 1.74 -8.11
N VAL A 77 19.74 1.19 -7.51
CA VAL A 77 18.68 0.46 -8.22
C VAL A 77 17.91 1.41 -9.14
N ASP A 78 17.48 2.56 -8.62
CA ASP A 78 16.73 3.55 -9.41
C ASP A 78 17.59 4.12 -10.54
N VAL A 79 18.90 4.33 -10.31
CA VAL A 79 19.86 4.81 -11.33
C VAL A 79 20.02 3.79 -12.47
N VAL A 80 20.25 2.53 -12.16
CA VAL A 80 20.47 1.47 -13.16
C VAL A 80 19.21 1.24 -13.97
N PHE A 81 18.05 1.14 -13.30
CA PHE A 81 16.77 0.93 -13.97
C PHE A 81 16.40 2.09 -14.88
N LEU A 82 16.49 3.34 -14.41
CA LEU A 82 16.18 4.52 -15.23
C LEU A 82 17.13 4.67 -16.39
N ARG A 83 18.42 4.34 -16.21
CA ARG A 83 19.38 4.32 -17.32
C ARG A 83 18.97 3.28 -18.36
N LEU A 84 18.71 2.04 -17.94
CA LEU A 84 18.31 0.96 -18.85
C LEU A 84 17.02 1.32 -19.62
N VAL A 85 15.98 1.76 -18.91
CA VAL A 85 14.69 2.09 -19.52
C VAL A 85 14.79 3.31 -20.43
N ARG A 86 15.44 4.39 -19.99
CA ARG A 86 15.58 5.61 -20.83
C ARG A 86 16.44 5.34 -22.05
N ASP A 87 17.51 4.57 -21.94
CA ASP A 87 18.37 4.19 -23.07
C ASP A 87 17.65 3.25 -24.04
N THR A 88 16.83 2.32 -23.52
CA THR A 88 16.01 1.43 -24.35
C THR A 88 14.91 2.19 -25.07
N CYS A 89 14.20 3.09 -24.38
CA CYS A 89 13.16 3.93 -24.99
C CYS A 89 13.72 4.93 -26.01
N THR A 90 14.88 5.53 -25.76
CA THR A 90 15.54 6.41 -26.75
C THR A 90 15.95 5.62 -27.99
N ARG A 91 16.44 4.38 -27.84
CA ARG A 91 16.82 3.51 -28.95
C ARG A 91 15.62 3.01 -29.76
N ILE A 92 14.56 2.55 -29.09
CA ILE A 92 13.36 1.97 -29.74
C ILE A 92 12.45 3.05 -30.30
N PHE A 93 12.09 4.05 -29.48
CA PHE A 93 11.08 5.05 -29.83
C PHE A 93 11.67 6.35 -30.40
N ARG A 94 13.00 6.44 -30.60
CA ARG A 94 13.71 7.67 -30.97
C ARG A 94 13.28 8.88 -30.12
N TRP A 95 12.86 8.63 -28.88
CA TRP A 95 12.41 9.67 -27.99
C TRP A 95 13.57 10.58 -27.68
N ARG A 96 13.57 11.78 -28.27
CA ARG A 96 14.57 12.81 -27.98
C ARG A 96 14.56 13.02 -26.46
N ARG A 97 15.74 13.01 -25.83
CA ARG A 97 15.94 13.25 -24.40
C ARG A 97 15.45 14.66 -24.08
N ARG A 98 14.14 14.81 -23.87
CA ARG A 98 13.49 16.11 -23.72
C ARG A 98 13.75 16.53 -22.28
N SER A 99 14.54 17.58 -22.11
CA SER A 99 14.64 18.29 -20.84
C SER A 99 13.22 18.64 -20.41
N VAL A 100 12.77 18.05 -19.30
CA VAL A 100 11.46 18.35 -18.73
C VAL A 100 11.52 19.78 -18.25
N SER A 101 10.67 20.63 -18.81
CA SER A 101 10.56 22.01 -18.32
C SER A 101 10.11 22.01 -16.86
N ALA A 102 10.68 22.90 -16.03
CA ALA A 102 10.26 23.11 -14.64
C ALA A 102 8.74 23.39 -14.52
N ARG A 103 8.11 23.87 -15.60
CA ARG A 103 6.66 24.05 -15.71
C ARG A 103 5.90 22.73 -15.61
N MET A 104 6.37 21.67 -16.29
CA MET A 104 5.72 20.36 -16.27
C MET A 104 5.82 19.72 -14.88
N GLU A 105 7.00 19.76 -14.26
CA GLU A 105 7.19 19.27 -12.88
C GLU A 105 6.20 19.94 -11.91
N ARG A 106 6.05 21.28 -11.99
CA ARG A 106 5.09 22.01 -11.17
C ARG A 106 3.65 21.55 -11.40
N ILE A 107 3.26 21.26 -12.64
CA ILE A 107 1.92 20.76 -12.97
C ILE A 107 1.71 19.37 -12.35
N PHE A 108 2.67 18.45 -12.49
CA PHE A 108 2.60 17.12 -11.88
C PHE A 108 2.46 17.20 -10.36
N ILE A 109 3.26 18.04 -9.70
CA ILE A 109 3.19 18.22 -8.24
C ILE A 109 1.81 18.75 -7.83
N LYS A 110 1.29 19.78 -8.50
CA LYS A 110 -0.04 20.33 -8.19
C LYS A 110 -1.16 19.31 -8.42
N CYS A 111 -1.07 18.53 -9.49
CA CYS A 111 -2.06 17.51 -9.80
C CYS A 111 -2.04 16.37 -8.77
N ALA A 112 -0.85 15.84 -8.45
CA ALA A 112 -0.68 14.81 -7.43
C ALA A 112 -1.09 15.31 -6.03
N MET A 113 -0.90 16.60 -5.76
CA MET A 113 -1.36 17.25 -4.52
C MET A 113 -2.88 17.22 -4.40
N ALA A 114 -3.58 17.74 -5.41
CA ALA A 114 -5.04 17.79 -5.44
C ALA A 114 -5.65 16.38 -5.38
N MET A 115 -5.08 15.44 -6.12
CA MET A 115 -5.50 14.05 -6.10
C MET A 115 -5.30 13.40 -4.74
N GLY A 116 -4.14 13.62 -4.09
CA GLY A 116 -3.89 13.13 -2.75
C GLY A 116 -4.86 13.69 -1.70
N ASP A 117 -5.29 14.95 -1.83
CA ASP A 117 -6.25 15.57 -0.92
C ASP A 117 -7.67 15.04 -1.13
N LEU A 118 -8.08 14.88 -2.39
CA LEU A 118 -9.35 14.25 -2.74
C LEU A 118 -9.44 12.84 -2.16
N GLN A 119 -8.38 12.02 -2.26
CA GLN A 119 -8.38 10.68 -1.70
C GLN A 119 -8.57 10.66 -0.19
N ILE A 120 -7.85 11.51 0.56
CA ILE A 120 -8.04 11.59 2.01
C ILE A 120 -9.47 11.97 2.34
N LEU A 121 -10.00 13.01 1.68
CA LEU A 121 -11.35 13.50 1.93
C LEU A 121 -12.38 12.41 1.67
N THR A 122 -12.36 11.81 0.47
CA THR A 122 -13.34 10.80 0.09
C THR A 122 -13.19 9.53 0.92
N GLY A 123 -11.95 9.08 1.17
CA GLY A 123 -11.66 7.92 2.02
C GLY A 123 -12.13 8.09 3.46
N LEU A 124 -11.97 9.29 4.04
CA LEU A 124 -12.43 9.57 5.40
C LEU A 124 -13.95 9.67 5.43
N SER A 125 -14.55 10.36 4.47
CA SER A 125 -16.00 10.48 4.34
C SER A 125 -16.66 9.11 4.23
N ILE A 126 -16.18 8.23 3.35
CA ILE A 126 -16.81 6.91 3.14
C ILE A 126 -16.68 6.01 4.38
N LEU A 127 -15.55 6.02 5.08
CA LEU A 127 -15.41 5.28 6.34
C LEU A 127 -16.33 5.82 7.43
N VAL A 128 -16.33 7.14 7.65
CA VAL A 128 -17.18 7.77 8.68
C VAL A 128 -18.66 7.48 8.40
N SER A 129 -19.10 7.65 7.15
CA SER A 129 -20.46 7.31 6.73
C SER A 129 -20.77 5.82 6.90
N GLY A 130 -19.80 4.94 6.62
CA GLY A 130 -19.94 3.50 6.83
C GLY A 130 -20.11 3.13 8.30
N TYR A 131 -19.31 3.72 9.19
CA TYR A 131 -19.41 3.50 10.63
C TYR A 131 -20.73 4.01 11.20
N ILE A 132 -21.23 5.15 10.74
CA ILE A 132 -22.54 5.68 11.18
C ILE A 132 -23.67 4.77 10.69
N GLN A 133 -23.60 4.27 9.45
CA GLN A 133 -24.64 3.39 8.91
C GLN A 133 -24.57 1.97 9.49
N LEU A 134 -23.44 1.56 10.05
CA LEU A 134 -23.28 0.26 10.68
C LEU A 134 -24.29 0.04 11.81
N SER A 135 -24.59 1.07 12.62
CA SER A 135 -25.61 0.98 13.68
C SER A 135 -27.04 0.91 13.14
N ASN A 136 -27.26 1.37 11.91
CA ASN A 136 -28.58 1.43 11.28
C ASN A 136 -28.88 0.19 10.43
N GLY A 137 -28.05 -0.85 10.53
CA GLY A 137 -28.28 -2.12 9.87
C GLY A 137 -27.70 -2.22 8.45
N LEU A 138 -26.53 -1.62 8.20
CA LEU A 138 -25.80 -1.80 6.94
C LEU A 138 -25.52 -3.29 6.64
N SER A 139 -25.72 -3.71 5.39
CA SER A 139 -25.35 -5.07 4.93
C SER A 139 -23.84 -5.28 4.92
N SER A 140 -23.40 -6.51 5.20
CA SER A 140 -22.01 -6.96 5.09
C SER A 140 -21.39 -6.68 3.71
N TYR A 141 -22.16 -6.81 2.63
CA TYR A 141 -21.68 -6.50 1.28
C TYR A 141 -21.27 -5.02 1.13
N HIS A 142 -22.16 -4.10 1.53
CA HIS A 142 -21.85 -2.67 1.46
C HIS A 142 -20.69 -2.29 2.38
N TRP A 143 -20.58 -2.94 3.55
CA TRP A 143 -19.44 -2.77 4.44
C TRP A 143 -18.12 -3.17 3.78
N MET A 144 -18.05 -4.33 3.12
CA MET A 144 -16.85 -4.78 2.42
C MET A 144 -16.43 -3.77 1.34
N VAL A 145 -17.38 -3.31 0.52
CA VAL A 145 -17.09 -2.30 -0.52
C VAL A 145 -16.56 -1.00 0.09
N ILE A 146 -17.12 -0.52 1.20
CA ILE A 146 -16.61 0.67 1.90
C ILE A 146 -15.16 0.48 2.35
N ILE A 147 -14.85 -0.67 2.95
CA ILE A 147 -13.51 -1.00 3.41
C ILE A 147 -12.53 -1.06 2.25
N ASP A 148 -12.91 -1.68 1.13
CA ASP A 148 -12.06 -1.77 -0.07
C ASP A 148 -11.82 -0.38 -0.69
N LEU A 149 -12.85 0.45 -0.84
CA LEU A 149 -12.72 1.81 -1.37
C LEU A 149 -11.83 2.69 -0.49
N ALA A 150 -11.99 2.58 0.84
CA ALA A 150 -11.14 3.28 1.78
C ALA A 150 -9.68 2.80 1.74
N TRP A 151 -9.48 1.49 1.57
CA TRP A 151 -8.17 0.89 1.35
C TRP A 151 -7.49 1.39 0.08
N PHE A 152 -8.23 1.46 -1.04
CA PHE A 152 -7.74 2.02 -2.30
C PHE A 152 -7.36 3.49 -2.17
N SER A 153 -8.17 4.29 -1.45
CA SER A 153 -7.85 5.69 -1.17
C SER A 153 -6.57 5.84 -0.35
N CYS A 154 -6.43 5.04 0.71
CA CYS A 154 -5.25 4.99 1.57
C CYS A 154 -3.98 4.69 0.74
N LEU A 155 -4.02 3.65 -0.11
CA LEU A 155 -2.89 3.32 -0.99
C LEU A 155 -2.57 4.43 -1.98
N THR A 156 -3.58 5.02 -2.60
CA THR A 156 -3.42 6.09 -3.59
C THR A 156 -2.78 7.32 -2.94
N HIS A 157 -3.21 7.69 -1.74
CA HIS A 157 -2.61 8.79 -0.99
C HIS A 157 -1.14 8.52 -0.63
N LEU A 158 -0.82 7.33 -0.13
CA LEU A 158 0.57 6.92 0.15
C LEU A 158 1.44 7.00 -1.12
N ALA A 159 0.86 6.66 -2.28
CA ALA A 159 1.54 6.75 -3.56
C ALA A 159 1.84 8.22 -3.92
N CYS A 160 0.86 9.13 -3.79
CA CYS A 160 1.03 10.57 -4.03
C CYS A 160 2.08 11.22 -3.09
N LEU A 161 2.13 10.84 -1.81
CA LEU A 161 3.12 11.38 -0.86
C LEU A 161 4.57 11.11 -1.30
N THR A 162 4.79 10.01 -2.02
CA THR A 162 6.09 9.64 -2.59
C THR A 162 6.59 10.70 -3.57
N LEU A 163 5.71 11.14 -4.48
CA LEU A 163 6.00 12.19 -5.46
C LEU A 163 6.20 13.54 -4.79
N LEU A 164 5.41 13.80 -3.75
CA LEU A 164 5.38 15.08 -3.07
C LEU A 164 6.49 15.25 -2.03
N ARG A 165 7.40 14.28 -1.85
CA ARG A 165 8.41 14.28 -0.78
C ARG A 165 9.21 15.58 -0.70
N ASN A 166 9.76 16.03 -1.83
CA ASN A 166 10.57 17.25 -1.88
C ASN A 166 9.73 18.51 -1.62
N PHE A 167 8.52 18.55 -2.18
CA PHE A 167 7.59 19.66 -1.98
C PHE A 167 7.16 19.79 -0.51
N LEU A 168 6.72 18.69 0.10
CA LEU A 168 6.25 18.65 1.49
C LEU A 168 7.36 18.82 2.51
N TYR A 169 8.62 18.54 2.15
CA TYR A 169 9.76 18.89 2.98
C TYR A 169 9.87 20.41 3.17
N ASN A 170 9.61 21.17 2.11
CA ASN A 170 9.64 22.64 2.14
C ASN A 170 8.35 23.25 2.74
N HIS A 171 7.28 22.47 2.88
CA HIS A 171 5.98 22.91 3.46
C HIS A 171 5.57 22.06 4.68
N PRO A 172 6.17 22.28 5.86
CA PRO A 172 6.00 21.41 7.02
C PRO A 172 4.57 21.38 7.58
N LEU A 173 3.82 22.49 7.52
CA LEU A 173 2.43 22.54 7.98
C LEU A 173 1.53 21.63 7.12
N GLN A 174 1.60 21.79 5.80
CA GLN A 174 0.82 20.96 4.86
C GLN A 174 1.15 19.48 5.01
N ARG A 175 2.43 19.17 5.26
CA ARG A 175 2.86 17.80 5.58
C ARG A 175 2.17 17.25 6.84
N THR A 176 2.25 17.97 7.95
CA THR A 176 1.73 17.48 9.24
C THR A 176 0.22 17.26 9.16
N VAL A 177 -0.52 18.18 8.55
CA VAL A 177 -1.97 18.06 8.37
C VAL A 177 -2.33 16.82 7.54
N ARG A 178 -1.65 16.60 6.40
CA ARG A 178 -1.88 15.41 5.56
C ARG A 178 -1.58 14.12 6.31
N LEU A 179 -0.44 14.05 7.02
CA LEU A 179 -0.07 12.87 7.81
C LEU A 179 -1.05 12.60 8.95
N PHE A 180 -1.59 13.65 9.57
CA PHE A 180 -2.60 13.52 10.62
C PHE A 180 -3.89 12.90 10.07
N PHE A 181 -4.49 13.49 9.03
CA PHE A 181 -5.73 12.96 8.44
C PHE A 181 -5.54 11.56 7.85
N MET A 182 -4.39 11.31 7.21
CA MET A 182 -4.03 9.98 6.73
C MET A 182 -3.87 8.98 7.87
N GLY A 183 -3.31 9.39 9.00
CA GLY A 183 -3.21 8.56 10.21
C GLY A 183 -4.58 8.20 10.76
N VAL A 184 -5.50 9.16 10.84
CA VAL A 184 -6.89 8.93 11.23
C VAL A 184 -7.57 7.95 10.27
N LEU A 185 -7.45 8.17 8.95
CA LEU A 185 -7.97 7.28 7.92
C LEU A 185 -7.43 5.86 8.08
N ALA A 186 -6.12 5.71 8.29
CA ALA A 186 -5.48 4.41 8.46
C ALA A 186 -5.92 3.69 9.74
N ILE A 187 -6.11 4.40 10.85
CA ILE A 187 -6.61 3.83 12.10
C ILE A 187 -8.04 3.33 11.91
N LEU A 188 -8.93 4.15 11.35
CA LEU A 188 -10.30 3.77 11.05
C LEU A 188 -10.32 2.55 10.12
N LEU A 189 -9.48 2.53 9.09
CA LEU A 189 -9.39 1.41 8.17
C LEU A 189 -8.88 0.12 8.85
N VAL A 190 -7.88 0.20 9.74
CA VAL A 190 -7.38 -0.96 10.48
C VAL A 190 -8.45 -1.52 11.41
N VAL A 191 -9.20 -0.65 12.10
CA VAL A 191 -10.34 -1.08 12.93
C VAL A 191 -11.40 -1.75 12.06
N GLY A 192 -11.71 -1.18 10.89
CA GLY A 192 -12.70 -1.72 9.97
C GLY A 192 -12.30 -3.06 9.36
N LEU A 193 -11.04 -3.21 8.96
CA LEU A 193 -10.46 -4.48 8.53
C LEU A 193 -10.50 -5.52 9.67
N SER A 194 -10.16 -5.14 10.89
CA SER A 194 -10.21 -6.04 12.05
C SER A 194 -11.61 -6.55 12.38
N PHE A 195 -12.63 -5.75 12.08
CA PHE A 195 -14.03 -6.17 12.15
C PHE A 195 -14.37 -7.14 11.00
N THR A 196 -13.87 -6.85 9.80
CA THR A 196 -14.10 -7.62 8.57
C THR A 196 -13.48 -9.03 8.60
N SER A 197 -12.37 -9.25 9.32
CA SER A 197 -11.71 -10.57 9.40
C SER A 197 -12.52 -11.64 10.10
N ARG A 198 -13.59 -11.26 10.81
CA ARG A 198 -14.45 -12.18 11.57
C ARG A 198 -15.65 -12.69 10.77
N TYR A 199 -15.86 -12.22 9.54
CA TYR A 199 -16.91 -12.77 8.67
C TYR A 199 -16.36 -13.91 7.82
N THR A 200 -17.18 -14.92 7.63
CA THR A 200 -16.98 -15.96 6.62
C THR A 200 -17.44 -15.44 5.26
N TRP A 201 -16.56 -14.75 4.55
CA TRP A 201 -16.87 -14.30 3.19
C TRP A 201 -16.99 -15.53 2.28
N VAL A 202 -18.01 -15.59 1.43
CA VAL A 202 -18.11 -16.69 0.45
C VAL A 202 -17.05 -16.46 -0.62
N SER A 203 -16.06 -17.36 -0.70
CA SER A 203 -15.00 -17.29 -1.71
C SER A 203 -15.60 -17.27 -3.12
N PHE A 204 -14.98 -16.46 -3.99
CA PHE A 204 -15.34 -16.29 -5.40
C PHE A 204 -15.24 -17.59 -6.25
N ASP A 205 -14.76 -18.70 -5.69
CA ASP A 205 -14.83 -20.03 -6.32
C ASP A 205 -16.28 -20.57 -6.43
N TYR A 206 -17.24 -19.90 -5.77
CA TYR A 206 -18.66 -20.22 -5.80
C TYR A 206 -19.46 -19.40 -6.84
N TYR A 207 -18.82 -18.86 -7.90
CA TYR A 207 -19.58 -18.27 -9.01
C TYR A 207 -20.12 -19.32 -9.97
N THR A 208 -19.50 -20.49 -10.03
CA THR A 208 -20.00 -21.64 -10.79
C THR A 208 -21.39 -22.06 -10.34
N SER A 209 -21.72 -21.87 -9.06
CA SER A 209 -23.03 -22.20 -8.50
C SER A 209 -24.04 -21.06 -8.58
N LEU A 210 -23.66 -19.79 -8.77
CA LEU A 210 -24.64 -18.68 -8.79
C LEU A 210 -25.55 -18.73 -10.02
N THR A 211 -24.99 -19.18 -11.15
CA THR A 211 -25.74 -19.48 -12.38
C THR A 211 -26.64 -20.72 -12.25
N GLU A 212 -26.23 -21.73 -11.47
CA GLU A 212 -27.09 -22.89 -11.14
C GLU A 212 -28.15 -22.54 -10.09
N PHE A 213 -27.84 -21.61 -9.18
CA PHE A 213 -28.70 -21.16 -8.08
C PHE A 213 -29.82 -20.23 -8.56
N MET A 214 -29.58 -19.41 -9.60
CA MET A 214 -30.65 -18.65 -10.28
C MET A 214 -31.53 -19.51 -11.20
N ALA A 215 -31.12 -20.75 -11.50
CA ALA A 215 -31.90 -21.71 -12.30
C ALA A 215 -32.61 -22.79 -11.45
N GLY A 216 -32.46 -22.74 -10.11
CA GLY A 216 -33.00 -23.73 -9.17
C GLY A 216 -34.32 -23.31 -8.49
N PRO A 217 -35.01 -24.25 -7.80
CA PRO A 217 -36.30 -24.03 -7.14
C PRO A 217 -36.22 -22.99 -6.01
N PRO A 218 -37.36 -22.45 -5.51
CA PRO A 218 -37.38 -21.32 -4.57
C PRO A 218 -36.50 -21.56 -3.33
N PHE A 219 -35.86 -20.47 -2.89
CA PHE A 219 -34.82 -20.28 -1.86
C PHE A 219 -34.97 -20.98 -0.49
N SER A 220 -36.02 -21.76 -0.25
CA SER A 220 -36.38 -22.27 1.09
C SER A 220 -35.62 -23.52 1.57
N SER A 221 -34.55 -23.95 0.89
CA SER A 221 -33.91 -25.24 1.22
C SER A 221 -32.38 -25.27 1.24
N TYR A 222 -31.70 -24.11 1.20
CA TYR A 222 -30.27 -24.06 1.50
C TYR A 222 -30.02 -23.68 2.97
N PRO A 223 -29.33 -24.53 3.77
CA PRO A 223 -29.15 -24.30 5.20
C PRO A 223 -28.07 -23.26 5.54
N ASP A 224 -27.28 -22.80 4.57
CA ASP A 224 -26.21 -21.82 4.81
C ASP A 224 -26.50 -20.49 4.08
N PRO A 225 -27.12 -19.53 4.76
CA PRO A 225 -27.36 -18.20 4.21
C PRO A 225 -26.03 -17.47 4.00
N VAL A 226 -25.83 -17.00 2.76
CA VAL A 226 -24.62 -16.31 2.29
C VAL A 226 -24.34 -15.06 3.13
N ALA A 227 -23.14 -14.92 3.69
CA ALA A 227 -22.75 -13.83 4.62
C ALA A 227 -23.02 -12.39 4.10
N ILE A 228 -23.18 -12.22 2.78
CA ILE A 228 -23.40 -10.94 2.10
C ILE A 228 -24.78 -10.30 2.40
N THR A 229 -25.80 -11.10 2.73
CA THR A 229 -27.18 -10.61 2.97
C THR A 229 -27.45 -10.27 4.43
N TYR A 230 -26.51 -10.52 5.33
CA TYR A 230 -26.64 -10.22 6.75
C TYR A 230 -26.28 -8.78 7.08
N HIS A 231 -26.84 -8.29 8.19
CA HIS A 231 -26.34 -7.08 8.82
C HIS A 231 -24.86 -7.26 9.17
N ALA A 232 -24.04 -6.28 8.81
CA ALA A 232 -22.61 -6.28 9.11
C ALA A 232 -22.37 -6.35 10.62
N THR A 233 -23.29 -5.93 11.49
CA THR A 233 -23.14 -6.08 12.95
C THR A 233 -23.31 -7.53 13.44
N CYS A 234 -23.94 -8.40 12.65
CA CYS A 234 -24.20 -9.79 13.01
C CYS A 234 -22.98 -10.65 12.68
N GLN A 235 -22.11 -10.79 13.68
CA GLN A 235 -20.96 -11.70 13.61
C GLN A 235 -21.46 -13.13 13.70
N ILE A 236 -21.30 -13.92 12.65
CA ILE A 236 -21.40 -15.38 12.74
C ILE A 236 -20.02 -15.86 13.20
N PRO A 237 -19.84 -16.32 14.44
CA PRO A 237 -18.55 -16.77 14.92
C PRO A 237 -18.10 -17.96 14.07
N ASN A 238 -16.94 -17.80 13.45
CA ASN A 238 -16.31 -18.84 12.66
C ASN A 238 -15.93 -20.00 13.60
N THR A 239 -16.62 -21.14 13.49
CA THR A 239 -16.44 -22.29 14.37
C THR A 239 -15.25 -23.18 13.99
N THR A 240 -14.55 -22.86 12.91
CA THR A 240 -13.36 -23.59 12.45
C THR A 240 -12.12 -23.11 13.21
N LYS A 241 -11.39 -24.06 13.83
CA LYS A 241 -10.19 -23.79 14.63
C LYS A 241 -8.92 -23.56 13.80
N ASP A 242 -9.02 -23.62 12.48
CA ASP A 242 -7.89 -23.44 11.57
C ASP A 242 -7.76 -21.97 11.14
N PRO A 243 -6.53 -21.45 10.96
CA PRO A 243 -6.33 -20.10 10.45
C PRO A 243 -6.81 -20.00 9.00
N ASP A 244 -8.02 -19.50 8.82
CA ASP A 244 -8.61 -19.30 7.50
C ASP A 244 -7.81 -18.28 6.67
N TRP A 245 -7.72 -18.53 5.37
CA TRP A 245 -7.03 -17.67 4.38
C TRP A 245 -7.48 -16.21 4.44
N GLN A 246 -8.73 -15.97 4.84
CA GLN A 246 -9.34 -14.65 5.00
C GLN A 246 -8.68 -13.86 6.15
N TYR A 247 -8.46 -14.50 7.29
CA TYR A 247 -7.75 -13.90 8.42
C TYR A 247 -6.32 -13.51 8.03
N LEU A 248 -5.61 -14.41 7.35
CA LEU A 248 -4.26 -14.13 6.83
C LEU A 248 -4.25 -12.94 5.85
N SER A 249 -5.22 -12.86 4.94
CA SER A 249 -5.35 -11.74 4.00
C SER A 249 -5.60 -10.40 4.70
N THR A 250 -6.47 -10.39 5.71
CA THR A 250 -6.72 -9.17 6.50
C THR A 250 -5.49 -8.75 7.31
N VAL A 251 -4.81 -9.68 7.98
CA VAL A 251 -3.58 -9.40 8.72
C VAL A 251 -2.51 -8.86 7.78
N PHE A 252 -2.34 -9.48 6.61
CA PHE A 252 -1.42 -9.01 5.60
C PHE A 252 -1.76 -7.57 5.17
N SER A 253 -3.04 -7.27 4.90
CA SER A 253 -3.51 -5.93 4.53
C SER A 253 -3.23 -4.88 5.61
N ILE A 254 -3.50 -5.19 6.88
CA ILE A 254 -3.19 -4.31 8.03
C ILE A 254 -1.68 -4.04 8.11
N VAL A 255 -0.87 -5.09 8.04
CA VAL A 255 0.60 -5.00 8.07
C VAL A 255 1.11 -4.17 6.89
N LEU A 256 0.53 -4.33 5.70
CA LEU A 256 0.89 -3.55 4.52
C LEU A 256 0.63 -2.06 4.69
N ILE A 257 -0.56 -1.68 5.19
CA ILE A 257 -0.93 -0.28 5.44
C ILE A 257 -0.02 0.31 6.51
N ALA A 258 0.17 -0.38 7.64
CA ALA A 258 0.99 0.09 8.74
C ALA A 258 2.44 0.30 8.31
N MET A 259 3.03 -0.68 7.63
CA MET A 259 4.39 -0.55 7.07
C MET A 259 4.48 0.55 6.01
N GLY A 260 3.46 0.72 5.18
CA GLY A 260 3.40 1.76 4.15
C GLY A 260 3.41 3.15 4.77
N LEU A 261 2.54 3.40 5.74
CA LEU A 261 2.46 4.67 6.46
C LEU A 261 3.75 4.96 7.23
N LEU A 262 4.26 3.97 7.97
CA LEU A 262 5.49 4.12 8.76
C LEU A 262 6.68 4.43 7.86
N SER A 263 6.82 3.73 6.72
CA SER A 263 7.85 4.01 5.72
C SER A 263 7.78 5.44 5.19
N ARG A 264 6.57 5.97 4.93
CA ARG A 264 6.38 7.36 4.49
C ARG A 264 6.77 8.37 5.58
N VAL A 265 6.32 8.16 6.82
CA VAL A 265 6.69 9.02 7.94
C VAL A 265 8.22 9.05 8.09
N ILE A 266 8.87 7.88 8.09
CA ILE A 266 10.33 7.77 8.16
C ILE A 266 11.01 8.55 7.03
N LYS A 267 10.57 8.36 5.77
CA LYS A 267 11.17 9.00 4.60
C LYS A 267 10.92 10.52 4.55
N LEU A 268 9.81 11.00 5.09
CA LEU A 268 9.41 12.41 4.98
C LEU A 268 10.05 13.31 6.04
N TYR A 269 10.50 12.73 7.17
CA TYR A 269 11.27 13.43 8.20
C TYR A 269 12.77 13.20 8.01
N ARG A 270 13.52 14.24 7.66
CA ARG A 270 14.98 14.20 7.47
C ARG A 270 15.73 13.63 8.68
N PHE A 271 15.30 13.98 9.90
CA PHE A 271 15.89 13.47 11.14
C PHE A 271 15.81 11.94 11.22
N ILE A 272 14.65 11.36 10.87
CA ILE A 272 14.45 9.91 10.94
C ILE A 272 15.13 9.22 9.75
N SER A 273 14.93 9.72 8.53
CA SER A 273 15.51 9.13 7.31
C SER A 273 17.03 9.15 7.29
N VAL A 274 17.65 10.31 7.56
CA VAL A 274 19.11 10.50 7.42
C VAL A 274 19.80 10.32 8.77
N GLY A 275 19.20 10.76 9.86
CA GLY A 275 19.80 10.66 11.19
C GLY A 275 19.76 9.24 11.74
N VAL A 276 18.58 8.62 11.79
CA VAL A 276 18.40 7.32 12.44
C VAL A 276 18.58 6.17 11.46
N CYS A 277 17.85 6.15 10.35
CA CYS A 277 17.88 5.03 9.41
C CYS A 277 19.21 4.91 8.67
N ALA A 278 19.79 6.02 8.18
CA ALA A 278 21.08 5.95 7.50
C ALA A 278 22.23 5.57 8.46
N ARG A 279 22.18 6.00 9.72
CA ARG A 279 23.14 5.62 10.76
C ARG A 279 23.00 4.16 11.17
N LEU A 280 21.76 3.68 11.34
CA LEU A 280 21.50 2.27 11.61
C LEU A 280 21.97 1.41 10.43
N ARG A 281 21.67 1.82 9.21
CA ARG A 281 22.11 1.13 7.98
C ARG A 281 23.64 1.09 7.86
N SER A 282 24.33 2.20 8.13
CA SER A 282 25.79 2.24 8.06
C SER A 282 26.43 1.38 9.16
N TRP A 283 25.85 1.38 10.36
CA TRP A 283 26.29 0.56 11.49
C TRP A 283 26.10 -0.93 11.25
N VAL A 284 24.90 -1.35 10.81
CA VAL A 284 24.61 -2.74 10.46
C VAL A 284 25.55 -3.22 9.35
N SER A 285 25.70 -2.40 8.31
CA SER A 285 26.58 -2.75 7.19
C SER A 285 28.06 -2.84 7.61
N THR A 286 28.55 -1.98 8.50
CA THR A 286 29.93 -2.10 9.03
C THR A 286 30.11 -3.29 9.97
N ARG A 287 29.09 -3.66 10.76
CA ARG A 287 29.11 -4.86 11.60
C ARG A 287 29.14 -6.12 10.75
N ILE A 288 28.28 -6.23 9.74
CA ILE A 288 28.22 -7.41 8.87
C ILE A 288 29.49 -7.51 8.01
N ARG A 289 30.02 -6.41 7.45
CA ARG A 289 31.29 -6.43 6.72
C ARG A 289 32.48 -6.87 7.59
N ARG A 290 32.49 -6.52 8.88
CA ARG A 290 33.50 -7.01 9.84
C ARG A 290 33.37 -8.51 10.07
N TYR A 291 32.15 -8.99 10.27
CA TYR A 291 31.88 -10.42 10.40
C TYR A 291 32.27 -11.20 9.14
N LEU A 292 31.90 -10.71 7.95
CA LEU A 292 32.28 -11.31 6.67
C LEU A 292 33.80 -11.35 6.47
N ARG A 293 34.52 -10.29 6.86
CA ARG A 293 35.99 -10.26 6.82
C ARG A 293 36.62 -11.27 7.77
N TRP A 294 36.06 -11.43 8.96
CA TRP A 294 36.51 -12.43 9.93
C TRP A 294 36.24 -13.87 9.46
N VAL A 295 35.07 -14.14 8.89
CA VAL A 295 34.76 -15.44 8.27
C VAL A 295 35.65 -15.70 7.06
N PHE A 296 35.91 -14.67 6.24
CA PHE A 296 36.83 -14.77 5.10
C PHE A 296 38.26 -15.10 5.54
N SER A 297 38.79 -14.45 6.57
CA SER A 297 40.14 -14.75 7.07
C SER A 297 40.25 -16.16 7.66
N ARG A 298 39.17 -16.69 8.26
CA ARG A 298 39.13 -18.07 8.79
C ARG A 298 38.95 -19.14 7.71
N CYS A 299 38.13 -18.88 6.70
CA CYS A 299 37.74 -19.88 5.70
C CYS A 299 38.54 -19.83 4.39
N CYS A 300 39.14 -18.68 4.04
CA CYS A 300 39.78 -18.45 2.74
C CYS A 300 41.29 -18.13 2.82
N PHE A 301 41.82 -17.72 3.97
CA PHE A 301 43.26 -17.44 4.10
C PHE A 301 44.04 -18.77 4.01
N ASN A 302 44.97 -18.90 3.05
CA ASN A 302 45.80 -20.08 2.77
C ASN A 302 45.11 -21.37 2.27
N LYS A 303 43.85 -21.34 1.81
CA LYS A 303 43.17 -22.55 1.26
C LYS A 303 42.93 -22.46 -0.25
N SER A 304 43.03 -23.61 -0.93
CA SER A 304 42.77 -23.79 -2.37
C SER A 304 41.40 -23.21 -2.78
N PRO A 305 41.26 -22.65 -4.01
CA PRO A 305 40.02 -22.07 -4.51
C PRO A 305 38.82 -23.03 -4.55
N ARG A 306 39.05 -24.35 -4.44
CA ARG A 306 38.02 -25.41 -4.37
C ARG A 306 37.67 -25.87 -2.94
N SER A 307 38.13 -25.16 -1.91
CA SER A 307 37.85 -25.49 -0.50
C SER A 307 36.35 -25.58 -0.20
N LEU A 308 35.87 -26.74 0.26
CA LEU A 308 34.48 -27.00 0.66
C LEU A 308 33.95 -25.96 1.66
N SER A 309 34.79 -25.53 2.60
CA SER A 309 34.42 -24.51 3.60
C SER A 309 34.13 -23.13 2.99
N ARG A 310 34.83 -22.76 1.91
CA ARG A 310 34.57 -21.51 1.17
C ARG A 310 33.24 -21.58 0.41
N THR A 311 32.91 -22.74 -0.15
CA THR A 311 31.68 -22.93 -0.94
C THR A 311 30.43 -23.05 -0.05
N LEU A 312 30.54 -23.77 1.09
CA LEU A 312 29.40 -24.03 1.98
C LEU A 312 29.15 -22.95 3.04
N ILE A 313 30.16 -22.16 3.43
CA ILE A 313 30.01 -21.18 4.52
C ILE A 313 30.10 -19.75 3.98
N TYR A 314 31.19 -19.41 3.28
CA TYR A 314 31.42 -18.03 2.87
C TYR A 314 30.46 -17.57 1.75
N ARG A 315 30.23 -18.38 0.71
CA ARG A 315 29.34 -18.03 -0.41
C ARG A 315 27.87 -17.80 -0.01
N PRO A 316 27.20 -18.69 0.76
CA PRO A 316 25.83 -18.43 1.19
C PRO A 316 25.74 -17.23 2.12
N LEU A 317 26.71 -17.04 3.02
CA LEU A 317 26.73 -15.87 3.91
C LEU A 317 26.90 -14.55 3.14
N LEU A 318 27.76 -14.55 2.11
CA LEU A 318 27.90 -13.43 1.18
C LEU A 318 26.62 -13.20 0.36
N ALA A 319 25.98 -14.27 -0.12
CA ALA A 319 24.71 -14.18 -0.85
C ALA A 319 23.61 -13.58 0.02
N VAL A 320 23.45 -14.05 1.27
CA VAL A 320 22.50 -13.49 2.24
C VAL A 320 22.79 -12.02 2.52
N PHE A 321 24.07 -11.64 2.68
CA PHE A 321 24.45 -10.24 2.86
C PHE A 321 24.10 -9.37 1.66
N VAL A 322 24.41 -9.83 0.45
CA VAL A 322 24.11 -9.11 -0.79
C VAL A 322 22.60 -9.02 -1.00
N VAL A 323 21.85 -10.09 -0.74
CA VAL A 323 20.37 -10.10 -0.80
C VAL A 323 19.78 -9.16 0.25
N ALA A 324 20.35 -9.06 1.44
CA ALA A 324 19.91 -8.14 2.48
C ALA A 324 20.25 -6.68 2.14
N GLU A 325 21.45 -6.37 1.64
CA GLU A 325 21.78 -5.02 1.16
C GLU A 325 20.92 -4.63 -0.05
N LEU A 326 20.76 -5.53 -1.02
CA LEU A 326 19.86 -5.35 -2.15
C LEU A 326 18.43 -5.18 -1.68
N GLY A 327 17.94 -5.96 -0.72
CA GLY A 327 16.60 -5.84 -0.15
C GLY A 327 16.38 -4.54 0.60
N LEU A 328 17.39 -4.03 1.32
CA LEU A 328 17.35 -2.71 1.96
C LEU A 328 17.42 -1.57 0.93
N ASP A 329 18.23 -1.72 -0.11
CA ASP A 329 18.24 -0.80 -1.26
C ASP A 329 16.90 -0.83 -1.97
N TRP A 330 16.32 -2.01 -2.16
CA TRP A 330 15.01 -2.22 -2.75
C TRP A 330 13.92 -1.57 -1.87
N TRP A 331 13.93 -1.77 -0.55
CA TRP A 331 13.02 -1.14 0.40
C TRP A 331 13.11 0.39 0.39
N SER A 332 14.33 0.91 0.18
CA SER A 332 14.57 2.35 0.06
C SER A 332 14.20 2.91 -1.32
N SER A 333 14.10 2.06 -2.34
CA SER A 333 13.90 2.45 -3.74
C SER A 333 12.53 3.04 -4.01
N PHE A 334 12.49 4.11 -4.79
CA PHE A 334 11.25 4.67 -5.33
C PHE A 334 10.55 3.63 -6.23
N LEU A 335 11.30 2.77 -6.92
CA LEU A 335 10.74 1.69 -7.75
C LEU A 335 9.90 0.67 -7.00
N LEU A 336 10.27 0.30 -5.77
CA LEU A 336 9.44 -0.60 -4.96
C LEU A 336 8.23 0.14 -4.40
N GLU A 337 8.34 1.44 -4.19
CA GLU A 337 7.24 2.32 -3.83
C GLU A 337 6.13 2.32 -4.89
N VAL A 338 6.51 2.34 -6.17
CA VAL A 338 5.59 2.24 -7.33
C VAL A 338 5.18 0.79 -7.62
N ARG A 339 6.12 -0.16 -7.53
CA ARG A 339 5.85 -1.59 -7.81
C ARG A 339 4.98 -2.22 -6.72
N ARG A 340 5.11 -1.83 -5.45
CA ARG A 340 4.24 -2.28 -4.36
C ARG A 340 2.81 -1.85 -4.64
N SER A 341 2.57 -0.57 -4.96
CA SER A 341 1.24 -0.09 -5.38
C SER A 341 0.68 -0.81 -6.63
N ARG A 342 1.53 -1.23 -7.58
CA ARG A 342 1.11 -2.00 -8.78
C ARG A 342 0.83 -3.48 -8.51
N VAL A 343 1.68 -4.17 -7.75
CA VAL A 343 1.45 -5.57 -7.35
C VAL A 343 0.21 -5.66 -6.46
N HIS A 344 -0.09 -4.63 -5.67
CA HIS A 344 -1.34 -4.51 -4.92
C HIS A 344 -2.58 -4.38 -5.82
N PHE A 345 -2.46 -3.73 -6.99
CA PHE A 345 -3.57 -3.58 -7.94
C PHE A 345 -3.84 -4.88 -8.73
N LEU A 346 -2.82 -5.73 -8.89
CA LEU A 346 -2.84 -6.94 -9.73
C LEU A 346 -3.13 -8.23 -8.94
N ILE A 347 -3.18 -8.16 -7.61
CA ILE A 347 -3.55 -9.29 -6.73
C ILE A 347 -5.07 -9.28 -6.43
N ILE A 348 -5.77 -8.20 -6.78
CA ILE A 348 -7.18 -7.95 -6.42
C ILE A 348 -8.09 -7.84 -7.66
N LEU A 349 -7.53 -7.49 -8.83
CA LEU A 349 -8.13 -7.79 -10.14
C LEU A 349 -7.85 -9.25 -10.49
#